data_AF-A0A1G0CYR9-F1
#
_entry.id   AF-A0A1G0CYR9-F1
#
_cell.length_a   1.000
_cell.length_b   1.000
_cell.length_c   1.000
_cell.angle_alpha   90.00
_cell.angle_beta   90.00
_cell.angle_gamma   90.00
#
_symmetry.space_group_name_H-M   'P 1'
#
loop_
_entity.id
_entity.type
_entity.pdbx_description
1 polymer ?
#
loop_
_entity_poly.entity_id
_entity_poly.type
_entity_poly.pdbx_seq_one_letter_code
_entity_poly.pdbx_strand_id
1 'polypeptide(L)' 'MIVDAIVLRENLVKLTDIPLIFKVPSLPELPANTRVQLAIGAIDLLDLTVQTRFVAKLEEAAAC' A
#
# COMPACT_ATOMS: atom_id res chain seq x y z
N MET A 1 2.00 -11.50 4.90
CA MET A 1 1.20 -10.69 5.86
C MET A 1 0.38 -9.67 5.07
N ILE A 2 -0.89 -9.43 5.38
CA ILE A 2 -1.72 -8.41 4.70
C ILE A 2 -1.75 -7.14 5.54
N VAL A 3 -1.62 -5.98 4.89
CA VAL A 3 -1.68 -4.66 5.52
C VAL A 3 -2.52 -3.71 4.67
N ASP A 4 -3.10 -2.72 5.33
CA ASP A 4 -3.84 -1.64 4.68
C ASP A 4 -2.93 -0.42 4.45
N ALA A 5 -3.15 0.25 3.33
CA ALA A 5 -2.41 1.44 2.94
C ALA A 5 -3.28 2.43 2.15
N ILE A 6 -2.81 3.66 2.05
CA ILE A 6 -3.42 4.74 1.28
C ILE A 6 -2.48 5.14 0.14
N VAL A 7 -3.01 5.21 -1.08
CA VAL A 7 -2.27 5.67 -2.27
C VAL A 7 -2.04 7.17 -2.16
N LEU A 8 -0.79 7.61 -2.37
CA LEU A 8 -0.42 9.02 -2.41
C LEU A 8 -0.37 9.54 -3.85
N ARG A 9 0.61 9.07 -4.64
CA ARG A 9 0.84 9.41 -6.06
C ARG A 9 1.94 8.50 -6.62
N GLU A 10 2.06 8.33 -7.94
CA GLU A 10 3.24 7.68 -8.56
C GLU A 10 3.61 6.32 -7.90
N ASN A 11 2.61 5.49 -7.58
CA ASN A 11 2.76 4.22 -6.87
C ASN A 11 3.32 4.30 -5.44
N LEU A 12 3.45 5.50 -4.86
CA LEU A 12 3.68 5.70 -3.44
C LEU A 12 2.43 5.36 -2.64
N VAL A 13 2.64 4.62 -1.57
CA VAL A 13 1.62 4.31 -0.58
C VAL A 13 2.13 4.68 0.80
N LYS A 14 1.21 5.02 1.70
CA LYS A 14 1.46 5.16 3.13
C LYS A 14 0.70 4.07 3.86
N LEU A 15 1.35 3.33 4.77
CA LEU A 15 0.63 2.38 5.62
C LEU A 15 -0.32 3.11 6.58
N THR A 16 -1.42 2.47 6.92
CA THR A 16 -2.44 3.07 7.80
C THR A 16 -1.97 3.14 9.26
N ASP A 17 -1.31 2.09 9.74
CA ASP A 17 -1.00 1.92 11.17
C ASP A 17 0.33 2.58 11.60
N ILE A 18 1.22 2.84 10.63
CA ILE A 18 2.53 3.43 10.88
C ILE A 18 2.88 4.46 9.79
N PRO A 19 3.72 5.46 10.06
CA PRO A 19 4.08 6.50 9.09
C PRO A 19 5.06 6.01 8.00
N LEU A 20 5.04 4.72 7.63
CA LEU A 20 5.92 4.16 6.62
C LEU A 20 5.38 4.43 5.22
N ILE A 21 6.23 5.00 4.36
CA ILE A 21 5.91 5.36 2.98
C ILE A 21 6.92 4.68 2.05
N PHE A 22 6.43 3.99 1.03
CA PHE A 22 7.28 3.30 0.04
C PHE A 22 6.55 3.16 -1.29
N LYS A 23 7.30 2.77 -2.33
CA LYS A 23 6.75 2.50 -3.67
C LYS A 23 6.29 1.04 -3.78
N VAL A 24 5.13 0.83 -4.41
CA VAL A 24 4.59 -0.49 -4.74
C VAL A 24 4.60 -0.65 -6.26
N PRO A 25 5.63 -1.28 -6.87
CA PRO A 25 5.73 -1.39 -8.32
C PRO A 25 4.56 -2.11 -8.99
N SER A 26 3.88 -3.02 -8.27
CA SER A 26 2.72 -3.74 -8.76
C SER A 26 1.40 -2.97 -8.63
N LEU A 27 1.42 -1.73 -8.15
CA LEU A 27 0.20 -0.95 -7.95
C LEU A 27 -0.34 -0.52 -9.32
N PRO A 28 -1.64 -0.76 -9.61
CA PRO A 28 -2.26 -0.18 -10.79
C PRO A 28 -2.43 1.35 -10.62
N GLU A 29 -2.72 2.05 -11.71
CA GLU A 29 -3.05 3.48 -11.64
C GLU A 29 -4.34 3.68 -10.82
N LEU A 30 -4.19 4.26 -9.63
CA LEU A 30 -5.27 4.54 -8.70
C LEU A 30 -5.21 6.02 -8.29
N PRO A 31 -6.37 6.66 -8.06
CA PRO A 31 -6.41 8.02 -7.53
C PRO A 31 -5.71 8.12 -6.17
N ALA A 32 -5.16 9.30 -5.88
CA ALA A 32 -4.71 9.64 -4.55
C ALA A 32 -5.83 9.45 -3.51
N ASN A 33 -5.45 9.12 -2.28
CA ASN A 33 -6.34 8.78 -1.16
C ASN A 33 -7.14 7.48 -1.31
N THR A 34 -6.87 6.66 -2.34
CA THR A 34 -7.48 5.33 -2.45
C THR A 34 -6.94 4.39 -1.38
N ARG A 35 -7.82 3.70 -0.65
CA ARG A 35 -7.42 2.62 0.27
C ARG A 35 -7.17 1.33 -0.48
N VAL A 36 -6.10 0.63 -0.13
CA VAL A 36 -5.66 -0.60 -0.77
C VAL A 36 -5.16 -1.60 0.26
N GLN A 37 -5.26 -2.89 -0.08
CA GLN A 37 -4.59 -3.97 0.62
C GLN A 37 -3.32 -4.40 -0.10
N LEU A 38 -2.27 -4.57 0.68
CA LEU A 38 -0.97 -5.00 0.22
C LEU A 38 -0.54 -6.26 0.95
N ALA A 39 0.08 -7.18 0.23
CA ALA A 39 0.77 -8.32 0.80
C ALA A 39 2.23 -7.96 1.00
N ILE A 40 2.69 -7.98 2.26
CA ILE A 40 4.11 -7.90 2.61
C ILE A 40 4.75 -9.27 2.41
N GLY A 41 5.82 -9.29 1.61
CA GLY A 41 6.69 -10.43 1.36
C GLY A 41 7.93 -10.37 2.24
N ALA A 42 9.10 -10.14 1.63
CA ALA A 42 10.38 -9.98 2.33
C ALA A 42 10.65 -8.52 2.72
N ILE A 43 11.34 -8.34 3.85
CA ILE A 43 11.85 -7.04 4.30
C ILE A 43 13.36 -7.17 4.38
N ASP A 44 14.06 -6.32 3.63
CA ASP A 44 15.51 -6.17 3.74
C ASP A 44 15.81 -4.97 4.64
N LEU A 45 16.40 -5.25 5.80
CA LEU A 45 16.74 -4.22 6.78
C LEU A 45 18.05 -3.52 6.48
N LEU A 46 18.93 -4.12 5.68
CA LEU A 46 20.20 -3.52 5.28
C LEU A 46 19.97 -2.51 4.15
N ASP A 47 19.18 -2.91 3.16
CA ASP A 47 18.82 -2.06 2.01
C ASP A 47 17.61 -1.14 2.30
N LEU A 48 16.95 -1.30 3.45
CA LEU A 48 15.74 -0.57 3.84
C LEU A 48 14.60 -0.71 2.80
N THR A 49 14.47 -1.91 2.23
CA THR A 49 13.44 -2.20 1.22
C THR A 49 12.40 -3.17 1.74
N VAL A 50 11.18 -3.02 1.24
CA VAL A 50 10.09 -3.95 1.49
C VAL A 50 9.51 -4.43 0.18
N GLN A 51 9.52 -5.75 0.00
CA GLN A 51 8.82 -6.38 -1.11
C GLN A 51 7.34 -6.43 -0.79
N THR A 52 6.56 -5.81 -1.67
CA THR A 52 5.11 -5.77 -1.52
C THR A 52 4.42 -6.07 -2.83
N ARG A 53 3.21 -6.61 -2.71
CA ARG A 53 2.34 -6.89 -3.85
C ARG A 53 0.95 -6.33 -3.59
N PHE A 54 0.37 -5.70 -4.60
CA PHE A 54 -1.01 -5.26 -4.60
C PHE A 54 -1.95 -6.48 -4.51
N VAL A 55 -2.93 -6.40 -3.61
CA VAL A 55 -3.92 -7.47 -3.40
C VAL A 55 -5.29 -7.01 -3.89
N ALA A 56 -5.79 -5.89 -3.36
CA ALA A 56 -7.10 -5.37 -3.72
C ALA A 56 -7.20 -3.88 -3.40
N LYS A 57 -8.11 -3.18 -4.10
CA LYS A 57 -8.61 -1.87 -3.67
C LYS A 57 -9.70 -2.12 -2.62
N LEU A 58 -9.66 -1.36 -1.53
CA LEU A 58 -10.74 -1.35 -0.55
C LEU A 58 -11.77 -0.32 -1.01
N GLU A 59 -13.00 -0.76 -1.26
CA GLU A 59 -14.13 0.15 -1.37
C GLU A 59 -14.54 0.54 0.04
N GLU A 60 -14.62 1.84 0.32
CA GLU A 60 -15.35 2.29 1.49
C GLU A 60 -16.80 1.89 1.26
N ALA A 61 -17.27 0.90 2.02
CA ALA A 61 -18.69 0.62 2.12
C ALA A 61 -19.35 1.94 2.52
N ALA A 62 -20.14 2.50 1.60
CA ALA A 62 -20.87 3.73 1.83
C ALA A 62 -21.69 3.57 3.12
N ALA A 63 -21.29 4.28 4.17
CA ALA A 63 -22.08 4.37 5.38
C ALA A 63 -23.41 5.07 4.99
N CYS A 64 -24.51 4.34 5.14
CA CYS A 64 -25.86 4.88 5.01
C CYS A 64 -26.16 5.95 6.06
#